data_AF-T1F9V8-F1
#
_entry.id   AF-T1F9V8-F1
#
_cell.length_a   1.000
_cell.length_b   1.000
_cell.length_c   1.000
_cell.angle_alpha   90.00
_cell.angle_beta   90.00
_cell.angle_gamma   90.00
#
_symmetry.space_group_name_H-M   'P 1'
#
loop_
_entity.id
_entity.type
_entity.pdbx_description
1 polymer ?
#
loop_
_entity_poly.entity_id
_entity_poly.type
_entity_poly.pdbx_seq_one_letter_code
_entity_poly.pdbx_strand_id
1 'polypeptide(L)'
;MHIVALALKAVGINVDELTLSTSSLYGSRKAIRQFIGKTIKNTFLPNTPLVAHFDGKLLPDFNGVNIDRLPIVVSGKNVEKLIAIPKVKTGCSLNNDENLWLKQNRVAMINFLQDQLQNTQPRHGYLQLIRLSLITLGVSDPTAVQDTPPGAYHRAHWMAKRIYCLKIFCFREQLKLTVHELQALKRLCLFTVTVYAKAWFCAANSCSAPYNDLCLLQTQELYEKVDCKVGKEAMKKIKRNLWYLSKDLVGMTFVSDLVNFDEKRLMVKALHKPAKK
;
A
#
# COMPACT_ATOMS: atom_id res chain seq x y z
N MET A 1 -6.08 46.75 -6.71
CA MET A 1 -4.92 47.65 -6.46
C MET A 1 -5.37 49.09 -6.26
N HIS A 2 -6.16 49.70 -7.16
CA HIS A 2 -6.57 51.11 -7.04
C HIS A 2 -7.32 51.49 -5.74
N ILE A 3 -8.23 50.65 -5.25
CA ILE A 3 -8.97 50.91 -3.99
C ILE A 3 -8.05 50.84 -2.76
N VAL A 4 -7.16 49.84 -2.72
CA VAL A 4 -6.21 49.64 -1.60
C VAL A 4 -5.14 50.73 -1.59
N ALA A 5 -4.66 51.17 -2.76
CA ALA A 5 -3.72 52.28 -2.87
C ALA A 5 -4.31 53.60 -2.34
N LEU A 6 -5.58 53.90 -2.65
CA LEU A 6 -6.27 55.09 -2.14
C LEU A 6 -6.45 55.03 -0.62
N ALA A 7 -6.82 53.87 -0.07
CA ALA A 7 -6.94 53.67 1.37
C ALA A 7 -5.60 53.82 2.10
N LEU A 8 -4.50 53.28 1.55
CA LEU A 8 -3.16 53.40 2.14
C LEU A 8 -2.64 54.84 2.10
N LYS A 9 -2.92 55.56 1.02
CA LYS A 9 -2.58 56.99 0.88
C LYS A 9 -3.34 57.85 1.91
N ALA A 10 -4.60 57.52 2.20
CA ALA A 10 -5.40 58.18 3.24
C ALA A 10 -4.87 57.93 4.67
N VAL A 11 -4.19 56.81 4.90
CA VAL A 11 -3.55 56.47 6.19
C VAL A 11 -2.09 56.98 6.27
N GLY A 12 -1.63 57.73 5.26
CA GLY A 12 -0.29 58.33 5.25
C GLY A 12 0.84 57.37 4.87
N ILE A 13 0.52 56.20 4.30
CA ILE A 13 1.53 55.22 3.85
C ILE A 13 1.92 55.53 2.41
N ASN A 14 3.23 55.67 2.15
CA ASN A 14 3.76 55.91 0.82
C ASN A 14 3.54 54.67 -0.08
N VAL A 15 2.69 54.81 -1.08
CA VAL A 15 2.29 53.72 -1.97
C VAL A 15 3.43 53.34 -2.94
N ASP A 16 4.33 54.26 -3.25
CA ASP A 16 5.46 54.03 -4.17
C ASP A 16 6.55 53.15 -3.57
N GLU A 17 6.60 53.05 -2.23
CA GLU A 17 7.47 52.12 -1.50
C GLU A 17 6.85 50.72 -1.34
N LEU A 18 5.55 50.57 -1.65
CA LEU A 18 4.80 49.35 -1.41
C LEU A 18 4.61 48.53 -2.70
N THR A 19 5.52 47.59 -2.96
CA THR A 19 5.41 46.66 -4.09
C THR A 19 4.37 45.55 -3.81
N LEU A 20 3.08 45.88 -3.98
CA LEU A 20 1.94 44.96 -3.86
C LEU A 20 1.70 44.13 -5.13
N SER A 21 2.75 43.64 -5.78
CA SER A 21 2.55 42.70 -6.89
C SER A 21 2.14 41.33 -6.34
N THR A 22 1.21 40.67 -7.03
CA THR A 22 0.76 39.32 -6.67
C THR A 22 1.93 38.33 -6.63
N SER A 23 2.90 38.48 -7.53
CA SER A 23 4.14 37.70 -7.58
C SER A 23 5.07 37.99 -6.40
N SER A 24 5.22 39.25 -5.98
CA SER A 24 6.06 39.65 -4.81
C SER A 24 5.46 39.14 -3.50
N LEU A 25 4.14 39.28 -3.31
CA LEU A 25 3.42 38.73 -2.16
C LEU A 25 3.50 37.20 -2.12
N TYR A 26 3.38 36.54 -3.28
CA TYR A 26 3.55 35.10 -3.36
C TYR A 26 4.97 34.67 -3.00
N GLY A 27 5.99 35.35 -3.53
CA GLY A 27 7.40 35.12 -3.22
C GLY A 27 7.72 35.28 -1.74
N SER A 28 7.26 36.39 -1.13
CA SER A 28 7.44 36.68 0.30
C SER A 28 6.75 35.63 1.18
N ARG A 29 5.50 35.26 0.86
CA ARG A 29 4.79 34.18 1.56
C ARG A 29 5.51 32.84 1.44
N LYS A 30 6.10 32.54 0.28
CA LYS A 30 6.88 31.30 0.06
C LYS A 30 8.14 31.29 0.92
N ALA A 31 8.89 32.38 0.98
CA ALA A 31 10.09 32.51 1.80
C ALA A 31 9.75 32.37 3.30
N ILE A 32 8.70 33.04 3.77
CA ILE A 32 8.21 32.95 5.15
C ILE A 32 7.78 31.52 5.48
N ARG A 33 7.02 30.85 4.60
CA ARG A 33 6.61 29.44 4.81
C ARG A 33 7.81 28.49 4.87
N GLN A 34 8.84 28.72 4.04
CA GLN A 34 10.07 27.93 4.09
C GLN A 34 10.83 28.14 5.40
N PHE A 35 10.91 29.39 5.88
CA PHE A 35 11.53 29.74 7.14
C PHE A 35 10.80 29.13 8.33
N ILE A 36 9.47 29.28 8.38
CA ILE A 36 8.61 28.67 9.41
C ILE A 36 8.77 27.15 9.37
N GLY A 37 8.73 26.53 8.19
CA GLY A 37 8.94 25.09 8.02
C GLY A 37 10.29 24.61 8.55
N LYS A 38 11.39 25.31 8.24
CA LYS A 38 12.73 25.01 8.79
C LYS A 38 12.75 25.15 10.31
N THR A 39 12.19 26.22 10.84
CA THR A 39 12.16 26.50 12.28
C THR A 39 11.38 25.41 13.03
N ILE A 40 10.19 25.07 12.53
CA ILE A 40 9.34 24.00 13.06
C ILE A 40 10.05 22.65 13.01
N LYS A 41 10.80 22.36 11.95
CA LYS A 41 11.56 21.10 11.81
C LYS A 41 12.70 21.01 12.82
N ASN A 42 13.41 22.11 13.05
CA ASN A 42 14.55 22.14 13.98
C ASN A 42 14.13 22.14 15.45
N THR A 43 12.96 22.71 15.76
CA THR A 43 12.45 22.82 17.14
C THR A 43 11.62 21.62 17.59
N PHE A 44 11.23 20.73 16.67
CA PHE A 44 10.37 19.60 17.01
C PHE A 44 11.16 18.40 17.54
N LEU A 45 11.33 18.35 18.86
CA LEU A 45 11.94 17.24 19.60
C LEU A 45 10.93 16.67 20.60
N PRO A 46 10.11 15.68 20.20
CA PRO A 46 9.15 15.09 21.11
C PRO A 46 9.85 14.21 22.16
N ASN A 47 9.62 14.50 23.44
CA ASN A 47 10.13 13.71 24.58
C ASN A 47 9.31 12.44 24.86
N THR A 48 8.40 12.07 23.96
CA THR A 48 7.45 10.96 24.15
C THR A 48 7.30 10.18 22.85
N PRO A 49 7.10 8.86 22.91
CA PRO A 49 6.81 8.07 21.71
C PRO A 49 5.53 8.57 21.05
N LEU A 50 5.60 8.85 19.75
CA LEU A 50 4.48 9.31 18.92
C LEU A 50 4.11 8.24 17.90
N VAL A 51 2.84 8.23 17.50
CA VAL A 51 2.32 7.40 16.41
C VAL A 51 2.41 8.20 15.11
N ALA A 52 3.02 7.62 14.07
CA ALA A 52 3.02 8.20 12.73
C ALA A 52 1.79 7.77 11.94
N HIS A 53 1.06 8.75 11.44
CA HIS A 53 -0.06 8.64 10.52
C HIS A 53 0.42 9.03 9.13
N PHE A 54 0.10 8.16 8.17
CA PHE A 54 0.37 8.39 6.76
C PHE A 54 -0.97 8.52 6.07
N ASP A 55 -1.25 9.68 5.49
CA ASP A 55 -2.44 9.89 4.66
C ASP A 55 -1.99 10.43 3.30
N GLY A 56 -2.68 10.04 2.23
CA GLY A 56 -2.37 10.48 0.86
C GLY A 56 -3.33 11.58 0.43
N LYS A 57 -2.83 12.60 -0.27
CA LYS A 57 -3.66 13.67 -0.83
C LYS A 57 -3.09 14.12 -2.16
N LEU A 58 -3.95 14.09 -3.19
CA LEU A 58 -3.68 14.72 -4.47
C LEU A 58 -3.60 16.24 -4.25
N LEU A 59 -2.41 16.79 -4.48
CA LEU A 59 -2.16 18.21 -4.37
C LEU A 59 -1.49 18.71 -5.65
N PRO A 60 -1.94 19.85 -6.20
CA PRO A 60 -1.32 20.41 -7.39
C PRO A 60 0.15 20.69 -7.10
N ASP A 61 1.01 20.28 -8.02
CA ASP A 61 2.40 20.67 -8.02
C ASP A 61 2.59 22.04 -8.67
N PHE A 62 3.82 22.55 -8.67
CA PHE A 62 4.15 23.84 -9.27
C PHE A 62 3.74 23.96 -10.74
N ASN A 63 3.60 22.83 -11.44
CA ASN A 63 3.20 22.76 -12.84
C ASN A 63 1.67 22.64 -13.01
N GLY A 64 0.88 22.72 -11.94
CA GLY A 64 -0.58 22.56 -11.96
C GLY A 64 -1.08 21.11 -12.03
N VAL A 65 -0.20 20.16 -12.36
CA VAL A 65 -0.52 18.72 -12.33
C VAL A 65 -0.72 18.28 -10.88
N ASN A 66 -1.84 17.62 -10.59
CA ASN A 66 -2.07 16.99 -9.30
C ASN A 66 -1.07 15.85 -9.13
N ILE A 67 -0.16 16.01 -8.18
CA ILE A 67 0.79 14.97 -7.80
C ILE A 67 0.33 14.45 -6.47
N ASP A 68 0.39 13.13 -6.33
CA ASP A 68 0.10 12.53 -5.06
C ASP A 68 1.17 12.92 -4.04
N ARG A 69 0.71 13.36 -2.88
CA ARG A 69 1.58 13.72 -1.77
C ARG A 69 1.10 12.99 -0.54
N LEU A 70 2.04 12.52 0.27
CA LEU A 70 1.72 11.79 1.48
C LEU A 70 1.97 12.65 2.71
N PRO A 71 0.98 13.39 3.23
CA PRO A 71 1.00 13.90 4.59
C PRO A 71 1.49 12.85 5.61
N ILE A 72 2.61 13.14 6.25
CA ILE A 72 3.11 12.41 7.43
C ILE A 72 2.76 13.25 8.66
N VAL A 73 1.78 12.79 9.42
CA VAL A 73 1.36 13.42 10.69
C VAL A 73 1.84 12.55 11.83
N VAL A 74 2.33 13.12 12.91
CA VAL A 74 2.58 12.39 14.16
C VAL A 74 1.60 12.84 15.22
N SER A 75 1.08 11.89 16.01
CA SER A 75 0.19 12.17 17.12
C SER A 75 0.57 11.38 18.38
N GLY A 76 0.35 11.96 19.57
CA GLY A 76 0.57 11.31 20.87
C GLY A 76 0.77 12.30 22.02
N LYS A 77 0.24 11.99 23.22
CA LYS A 77 0.33 12.83 24.44
C LYS A 77 0.06 14.33 24.16
N ASN A 78 -1.12 14.65 23.65
CA ASN A 78 -1.56 16.02 23.29
C ASN A 78 -0.70 16.73 22.23
N VAL A 79 0.17 16.01 21.53
CA VAL A 79 0.91 16.51 20.37
C VAL A 79 0.25 15.95 19.12
N GLU A 80 -0.13 16.82 18.18
CA GLU A 80 -0.45 16.46 16.81
C GLU A 80 0.32 17.39 15.87
N LYS A 81 1.07 16.83 14.92
CA LYS A 81 1.92 17.64 14.05
C LYS A 81 2.15 17.02 12.69
N LEU A 82 1.95 17.81 11.65
CA LEU A 82 2.37 17.49 10.30
C LEU A 82 3.89 17.66 10.16
N ILE A 83 4.59 16.57 9.89
CA ILE A 83 6.06 16.53 9.71
C ILE A 83 6.43 16.93 8.28
N ALA A 84 5.76 16.35 7.30
CA ALA A 84 6.08 16.56 5.90
C ALA A 84 4.89 16.24 4.99
N ILE A 85 4.88 16.84 3.80
CA ILE A 85 4.00 16.47 2.67
C ILE A 85 4.87 16.15 1.45
N PRO A 86 5.67 15.08 1.50
CA PRO A 86 6.50 14.66 0.39
C PRO A 86 5.68 14.34 -0.87
N LYS A 87 6.28 14.59 -2.03
CA LYS A 87 5.79 14.07 -3.31
C LYS A 87 6.04 12.56 -3.38
N VAL A 88 5.08 11.80 -3.89
CA VAL A 88 5.32 10.41 -4.26
C VAL A 88 6.24 10.39 -5.48
N LYS A 89 7.45 9.81 -5.34
CA LYS A 89 8.33 9.56 -6.49
C LYS A 89 8.02 8.17 -7.05
N THR A 90 7.87 8.05 -8.36
CA THR A 90 7.43 6.85 -9.10
C THR A 90 8.42 5.65 -9.08
N GLY A 91 9.47 5.68 -8.26
CA GLY A 91 10.53 4.65 -8.20
C GLY A 91 10.34 3.58 -7.10
N CYS A 92 9.12 3.06 -6.95
CA CYS A 92 8.74 2.22 -5.81
C CYS A 92 8.72 0.71 -6.11
N SER A 93 9.36 0.27 -7.19
CA SER A 93 9.39 -1.14 -7.56
C SER A 93 10.36 -1.95 -6.70
N LEU A 94 10.05 -3.22 -6.50
CA LEU A 94 11.05 -4.21 -6.13
C LEU A 94 12.03 -4.36 -7.30
N ASN A 95 13.34 -4.46 -7.01
CA ASN A 95 14.35 -4.69 -8.02
C ASN A 95 14.11 -6.05 -8.67
N ASN A 96 13.71 -6.05 -9.94
CA ASN A 96 13.40 -7.27 -10.66
C ASN A 96 14.66 -8.13 -10.88
N ASP A 97 15.84 -7.53 -10.93
CA ASP A 97 17.05 -8.19 -11.45
C ASP A 97 17.67 -9.23 -10.52
N GLU A 98 17.44 -9.13 -9.21
CA GLU A 98 18.10 -9.99 -8.21
C GLU A 98 17.21 -11.12 -7.69
N ASN A 99 15.88 -11.01 -7.81
CA ASN A 99 14.96 -11.98 -7.22
C ASN A 99 14.30 -12.87 -8.29
N LEU A 100 14.77 -14.11 -8.43
CA LEU A 100 14.28 -15.07 -9.42
C LEU A 100 12.76 -15.34 -9.28
N TRP A 101 12.27 -15.47 -8.04
CA TRP A 101 10.85 -15.68 -7.76
C TRP A 101 10.00 -14.54 -8.29
N LEU A 102 10.43 -13.30 -8.07
CA LEU A 102 9.76 -12.13 -8.59
C LEU A 102 9.78 -12.14 -10.12
N LYS A 103 10.91 -12.42 -10.78
CA LYS A 103 10.99 -12.50 -12.25
C LYS A 103 9.96 -13.48 -12.82
N GLN A 104 9.85 -14.67 -12.23
CA GLN A 104 8.95 -15.73 -12.70
C GLN A 104 7.47 -15.40 -12.48
N ASN A 105 7.12 -14.80 -11.34
CA ASN A 105 5.72 -14.60 -10.96
C ASN A 105 5.17 -13.20 -11.31
N ARG A 106 6.04 -12.24 -11.65
CA ARG A 106 5.68 -10.83 -11.84
C ARG A 106 4.61 -10.62 -12.90
N VAL A 107 4.80 -11.16 -14.11
CA VAL A 107 3.87 -10.93 -15.23
C VAL A 107 2.50 -11.51 -14.93
N ALA A 108 2.46 -12.74 -14.44
CA ALA A 108 1.20 -13.40 -14.05
C ALA A 108 0.46 -12.61 -12.95
N MET A 109 1.20 -12.07 -11.97
CA MET A 109 0.61 -11.26 -10.91
C MET A 109 0.11 -9.91 -11.41
N ILE A 110 0.83 -9.25 -12.33
CA ILE A 110 0.38 -7.98 -12.94
C ILE A 110 -0.94 -8.21 -13.68
N ASN A 111 -1.01 -9.24 -14.54
CA ASN A 111 -2.21 -9.55 -15.29
C ASN A 111 -3.38 -9.86 -14.36
N PHE A 112 -3.15 -10.66 -13.32
CA PHE A 112 -4.14 -10.95 -12.29
C PHE A 112 -4.65 -9.67 -11.60
N LEU A 113 -3.76 -8.79 -11.16
CA LEU A 113 -4.15 -7.55 -10.45
C LEU A 113 -4.85 -6.55 -11.37
N GLN A 114 -4.49 -6.50 -12.66
CA GLN A 114 -5.17 -5.68 -13.65
C GLN A 114 -6.58 -6.19 -13.95
N ASP A 115 -6.77 -7.51 -14.03
CA ASP A 115 -8.09 -8.14 -14.11
C ASP A 115 -8.95 -7.80 -12.87
N GLN A 116 -8.37 -7.91 -11.67
CA GLN A 116 -9.05 -7.52 -10.44
C GLN A 116 -9.42 -6.02 -10.39
N LEU A 117 -8.70 -5.15 -11.09
CA LEU A 117 -9.02 -3.73 -11.19
C LEU A 117 -10.30 -3.46 -12.01
N GLN A 118 -10.62 -4.34 -12.97
CA GLN A 118 -11.86 -4.25 -13.76
C GLN A 118 -13.10 -4.63 -12.93
N ASN A 119 -12.91 -5.40 -11.86
CA ASN A 119 -13.99 -5.82 -10.98
C ASN A 119 -14.37 -4.71 -9.99
N THR A 120 -15.67 -4.60 -9.70
CA THR A 120 -16.15 -3.69 -8.65
C THR A 120 -15.67 -4.19 -7.29
N GLN A 121 -14.76 -3.45 -6.68
CA GLN A 121 -14.20 -3.81 -5.39
C GLN A 121 -15.14 -3.41 -4.24
N PRO A 122 -15.41 -4.30 -3.28
CA PRO A 122 -16.39 -4.06 -2.23
C PRO A 122 -15.95 -3.00 -1.20
N ARG A 123 -14.65 -2.72 -1.12
CA ARG A 123 -14.07 -1.77 -0.15
C ARG A 123 -12.92 -0.99 -0.78
N HIS A 124 -12.78 0.27 -0.37
CA HIS A 124 -11.73 1.13 -0.90
C HIS A 124 -10.30 0.63 -0.63
N GLY A 125 -10.08 0.02 0.55
CA GLY A 125 -8.77 -0.56 0.88
C GLY A 125 -8.32 -1.68 -0.08
N TYR A 126 -9.25 -2.32 -0.79
CA TYR A 126 -8.94 -3.40 -1.72
C TYR A 126 -8.32 -2.81 -3.00
N LEU A 127 -8.92 -1.73 -3.52
CA LEU A 127 -8.34 -0.94 -4.62
C LEU A 127 -6.95 -0.42 -4.27
N GLN A 128 -6.77 0.05 -3.03
CA GLN A 128 -5.47 0.53 -2.56
C GLN A 128 -4.43 -0.60 -2.52
N LEU A 129 -4.79 -1.81 -2.06
CA LEU A 129 -3.90 -2.97 -2.10
C LEU A 129 -3.51 -3.32 -3.54
N ILE A 130 -4.46 -3.32 -4.49
CA ILE A 130 -4.19 -3.61 -5.92
C ILE A 130 -3.22 -2.58 -6.49
N ARG A 131 -3.53 -1.29 -6.36
CA ARG A 131 -2.73 -0.18 -6.91
C ARG A 131 -1.32 -0.17 -6.34
N LEU A 132 -1.17 -0.28 -5.02
CA LEU A 132 0.16 -0.34 -4.38
C LEU A 132 0.94 -1.59 -4.79
N SER A 133 0.27 -2.73 -4.99
CA SER A 133 0.92 -3.95 -5.46
C SER A 133 1.43 -3.79 -6.90
N LEU A 134 0.63 -3.20 -7.80
CA LEU A 134 1.04 -2.90 -9.18
C LEU A 134 2.26 -1.95 -9.22
N ILE A 135 2.24 -0.89 -8.41
CA ILE A 135 3.38 0.04 -8.27
C ILE A 135 4.62 -0.70 -7.75
N THR A 136 4.45 -1.56 -6.73
CA THR A 136 5.54 -2.36 -6.15
C THR A 136 6.11 -3.38 -7.15
N LEU A 137 5.28 -3.86 -8.08
CA LEU A 137 5.71 -4.70 -9.21
C LEU A 137 6.31 -3.88 -10.36
N GLY A 138 6.38 -2.54 -10.27
CA GLY A 138 6.97 -1.68 -11.28
C GLY A 138 6.08 -1.39 -12.49
N VAL A 139 4.76 -1.46 -12.31
CA VAL A 139 3.81 -0.91 -13.28
C VAL A 139 3.68 0.58 -13.00
N SER A 140 4.15 1.40 -13.93
CA SER A 140 3.97 2.85 -13.93
C SER A 140 2.57 3.18 -14.45
N ASP A 141 1.56 3.11 -13.60
CA ASP A 141 0.20 3.46 -14.02
C ASP A 141 0.04 5.01 -14.12
N PRO A 142 -0.40 5.60 -15.25
CA PRO A 142 -0.74 7.02 -15.35
C PRO A 142 -2.06 7.40 -14.64
N THR A 143 -2.85 6.43 -14.15
CA THR A 143 -3.93 6.66 -13.16
C THR A 143 -3.46 6.43 -11.72
N ALA A 144 -2.14 6.35 -11.50
CA ALA A 144 -1.54 6.08 -10.22
C ALA A 144 -1.98 7.08 -9.15
N VAL A 145 -2.59 6.49 -8.13
CA VAL A 145 -2.84 7.06 -6.81
C VAL A 145 -3.93 8.12 -6.74
N GLN A 146 -5.16 7.75 -7.09
CA GLN A 146 -6.29 8.19 -6.26
C GLN A 146 -6.14 7.50 -4.89
N ASP A 147 -5.28 8.04 -4.02
CA ASP A 147 -5.24 7.66 -2.61
C ASP A 147 -6.49 8.23 -1.94
N THR A 148 -7.36 7.33 -1.48
CA THR A 148 -8.40 7.64 -0.50
C THR A 148 -7.83 7.36 0.89
N PRO A 149 -8.33 8.07 1.93
CA PRO A 149 -7.77 7.97 3.27
C PRO A 149 -7.70 6.51 3.73
N PRO A 150 -6.60 6.07 4.36
CA PRO A 150 -6.55 4.74 4.91
C PRO A 150 -7.67 4.60 5.95
N GLY A 151 -8.48 3.55 5.79
CA GLY A 151 -9.48 3.18 6.77
C GLY A 151 -8.84 3.02 8.15
N ALA A 152 -9.57 3.40 9.19
CA ALA A 152 -9.08 3.46 10.57
C ALA A 152 -8.24 2.23 10.97
N TYR A 153 -7.07 2.50 11.58
CA TYR A 153 -6.19 1.48 12.14
C TYR A 153 -6.90 0.79 13.31
N HIS A 154 -7.55 -0.35 13.05
CA HIS A 154 -8.10 -1.24 14.06
C HIS A 154 -7.28 -2.53 14.11
N ARG A 155 -7.02 -3.05 15.32
CA ARG A 155 -6.19 -4.26 15.58
C ARG A 155 -6.58 -5.50 14.73
N ALA A 156 -7.82 -5.55 14.21
CA ALA A 156 -8.40 -6.68 13.51
C ALA A 156 -8.16 -6.72 11.97
N HIS A 157 -7.68 -5.65 11.33
CA HIS A 157 -7.57 -5.61 9.85
C HIS A 157 -6.14 -5.89 9.37
N TRP A 158 -5.82 -7.17 9.17
CA TRP A 158 -4.49 -7.61 8.72
C TRP A 158 -4.08 -7.02 7.36
N MET A 159 -5.04 -6.79 6.45
CA MET A 159 -4.82 -6.12 5.16
C MET A 159 -4.28 -4.68 5.33
N ALA A 160 -4.81 -3.92 6.28
CA ALA A 160 -4.37 -2.54 6.51
C ALA A 160 -2.87 -2.48 6.85
N LYS A 161 -2.38 -3.42 7.66
CA LYS A 161 -0.94 -3.52 7.99
C LYS A 161 -0.09 -3.75 6.74
N ARG A 162 -0.57 -4.54 5.77
CA ARG A 162 0.13 -4.79 4.50
C ARG A 162 0.16 -3.55 3.62
N ILE A 163 -0.96 -2.83 3.52
CA ILE A 163 -1.03 -1.54 2.84
C ILE A 163 -0.02 -0.55 3.44
N TYR A 164 0.06 -0.46 4.77
CA TYR A 164 1.08 0.36 5.42
C TYR A 164 2.51 -0.07 5.09
N CYS A 165 2.82 -1.38 5.10
CA CYS A 165 4.15 -1.85 4.67
C CYS A 165 4.47 -1.42 3.23
N LEU A 166 3.53 -1.58 2.29
CA LEU A 166 3.72 -1.17 0.90
C LEU A 166 3.92 0.35 0.78
N LYS A 167 3.13 1.14 1.52
CA LYS A 167 3.32 2.60 1.57
C LYS A 167 4.70 2.96 2.13
N ILE A 168 5.08 2.46 3.29
CA ILE A 168 6.41 2.70 3.88
C ILE A 168 7.52 2.34 2.89
N PHE A 169 7.35 1.26 2.12
CA PHE A 169 8.30 0.85 1.10
C PHE A 169 8.37 1.86 -0.05
N CYS A 170 7.23 2.37 -0.51
CA CYS A 170 7.19 3.42 -1.52
C CYS A 170 7.87 4.72 -1.03
N PHE A 171 7.71 5.06 0.25
CA PHE A 171 8.26 6.29 0.84
C PHE A 171 9.63 6.13 1.49
N ARG A 172 10.27 4.97 1.35
CA ARG A 172 11.53 4.62 2.02
C ARG A 172 12.64 5.66 1.86
N GLU A 173 12.74 6.33 0.72
CA GLU A 173 13.77 7.37 0.44
C GLU A 173 13.63 8.59 1.36
N GLN A 174 12.47 8.79 1.97
CA GLN A 174 12.15 9.91 2.84
C GLN A 174 12.16 9.52 4.31
N LEU A 175 12.24 8.22 4.58
CA LEU A 175 12.23 7.64 5.92
C LEU A 175 13.66 7.23 6.28
N LYS A 176 14.08 7.52 7.52
CA LYS A 176 15.35 7.03 8.05
C LYS A 176 15.18 5.56 8.47
N LEU A 177 15.21 4.66 7.50
CA LEU A 177 15.20 3.21 7.74
C LEU A 177 16.63 2.70 7.87
N THR A 178 16.87 1.86 8.87
CA THR A 178 18.10 1.07 8.94
C THR A 178 18.14 0.07 7.77
N VAL A 179 19.34 -0.40 7.42
CA VAL A 179 19.53 -1.44 6.39
C VAL A 179 18.70 -2.69 6.71
N HIS A 180 18.66 -3.07 8.00
CA HIS A 180 17.87 -4.21 8.48
C HIS A 180 16.36 -4.00 8.31
N GLU A 181 15.82 -2.84 8.69
CA GLU A 181 14.40 -2.51 8.53
C GLU A 181 14.01 -2.49 7.05
N LEU A 182 14.84 -1.90 6.19
CA LEU A 182 14.58 -1.87 4.75
C LEU A 182 14.57 -3.28 4.15
N GLN A 183 15.50 -4.15 4.56
CA GLN A 183 15.54 -5.53 4.09
C GLN A 183 14.33 -6.34 4.57
N ALA A 184 13.93 -6.18 5.84
CA ALA A 184 12.72 -6.79 6.38
C ALA A 184 11.46 -6.30 5.63
N LEU A 185 11.39 -5.00 5.34
CA LEU A 185 10.30 -4.39 4.59
C LEU A 185 10.22 -4.93 3.17
N LYS A 186 11.34 -5.02 2.45
CA LYS A 186 11.42 -5.63 1.10
C LYS A 186 10.86 -7.06 1.09
N ARG A 187 11.24 -7.88 2.08
CA ARG A 187 10.75 -9.27 2.21
C ARG A 187 9.24 -9.32 2.46
N LEU A 188 8.74 -8.45 3.33
CA LEU A 188 7.29 -8.33 3.57
C LEU A 188 6.53 -7.85 2.34
N CYS A 189 7.04 -6.87 1.61
CA CYS A 189 6.42 -6.39 0.36
C CYS A 189 6.40 -7.49 -0.69
N LEU A 190 7.51 -8.21 -0.87
CA LEU A 190 7.59 -9.35 -1.80
C LEU A 190 6.54 -10.42 -1.48
N PHE A 191 6.45 -10.85 -0.21
CA PHE A 191 5.42 -11.79 0.23
C PHE A 191 4.00 -11.27 -0.02
N THR A 192 3.80 -9.98 0.28
CA THR A 192 2.49 -9.33 0.14
C THR A 192 2.01 -9.35 -1.31
N VAL A 193 2.86 -8.93 -2.25
CA VAL A 193 2.47 -8.78 -3.64
C VAL A 193 2.47 -10.08 -4.42
N THR A 194 3.29 -11.07 -4.03
CA THR A 194 3.41 -12.34 -4.79
C THR A 194 2.58 -13.50 -4.23
N VAL A 195 2.27 -13.50 -2.94
CA VAL A 195 1.54 -14.61 -2.28
C VAL A 195 0.22 -14.12 -1.71
N TYR A 196 0.28 -13.14 -0.80
CA TYR A 196 -0.90 -12.71 -0.04
C TYR A 196 -1.98 -12.06 -0.90
N ALA A 197 -1.61 -11.17 -1.82
CA ALA A 197 -2.57 -10.43 -2.65
C ALA A 197 -3.47 -11.38 -3.45
N LYS A 198 -2.87 -12.38 -4.12
CA LYS A 198 -3.64 -13.40 -4.87
C LYS A 198 -4.57 -14.19 -3.95
N ALA A 199 -4.05 -14.69 -2.82
CA ALA A 199 -4.87 -15.41 -1.84
C ALA A 199 -6.06 -14.57 -1.33
N TRP A 200 -5.84 -13.29 -1.07
CA TRP A 200 -6.85 -12.37 -0.57
C TRP A 200 -7.99 -12.16 -1.58
N PHE A 201 -7.66 -11.92 -2.84
CA PHE A 201 -8.67 -11.66 -3.88
C PHE A 201 -9.39 -12.93 -4.35
N CYS A 202 -8.79 -14.11 -4.19
CA CYS A 202 -9.46 -15.39 -4.47
C CYS A 202 -10.36 -15.88 -3.32
N ALA A 203 -10.27 -15.31 -2.11
CA ALA A 203 -10.97 -15.80 -0.92
C ALA A 203 -12.50 -15.60 -0.94
N ALA A 204 -13.03 -14.72 -1.80
CA ALA A 204 -14.46 -14.44 -1.88
C ALA A 204 -15.28 -15.55 -2.56
N ASN A 205 -14.63 -16.47 -3.29
CA ASN A 205 -15.31 -17.57 -3.97
C ASN A 205 -15.38 -18.80 -3.08
N SER A 206 -16.54 -19.03 -2.45
CA SER A 206 -16.78 -20.17 -1.55
C SER A 206 -16.67 -21.52 -2.25
N CYS A 207 -17.25 -21.67 -3.44
CA CYS A 207 -17.23 -22.93 -4.20
C CYS A 207 -15.80 -23.34 -4.59
N SER A 208 -14.93 -22.37 -4.85
CA SER A 208 -13.53 -22.60 -5.19
C SER A 208 -12.58 -22.51 -3.99
N ALA A 209 -13.08 -22.28 -2.77
CA ALA A 209 -12.23 -22.05 -1.60
C ALA A 209 -11.21 -23.17 -1.34
N PRO A 210 -11.58 -24.47 -1.35
CA PRO A 210 -10.60 -25.55 -1.14
C PRO A 210 -9.52 -25.62 -2.23
N TYR A 211 -9.87 -25.32 -3.49
CA TYR A 211 -8.90 -25.26 -4.58
C TYR A 211 -7.93 -24.08 -4.40
N ASN A 212 -8.48 -22.91 -4.07
CA ASN A 212 -7.69 -21.70 -3.80
C ASN A 212 -6.75 -21.90 -2.59
N ASP A 213 -7.20 -22.60 -1.55
CA ASP A 213 -6.39 -22.97 -0.40
C ASP A 213 -5.25 -23.92 -0.76
N LEU A 214 -5.52 -24.93 -1.62
CA LEU A 214 -4.48 -25.81 -2.15
C LEU A 214 -3.43 -25.02 -2.95
N CYS A 215 -3.87 -24.13 -3.85
CA CYS A 215 -2.97 -23.26 -4.60
C CYS A 215 -2.15 -22.34 -3.68
N LEU A 216 -2.75 -21.82 -2.61
CA LEU A 216 -2.05 -21.03 -1.60
C LEU A 216 -0.98 -21.87 -0.90
N LEU A 217 -1.29 -23.10 -0.47
CA LEU A 217 -0.33 -24.00 0.17
C LEU A 217 0.85 -24.33 -0.75
N GLN A 218 0.60 -24.64 -2.02
CA GLN A 218 1.64 -24.90 -3.02
C GLN A 218 2.50 -23.67 -3.27
N THR A 219 1.87 -22.50 -3.44
CA THR A 219 2.59 -21.23 -3.64
C THR A 219 3.45 -20.91 -2.41
N GLN A 220 2.92 -21.14 -1.21
CA GLN A 220 3.61 -20.91 0.05
C GLN A 220 4.83 -21.84 0.22
N GLU A 221 4.71 -23.11 -0.17
CA GLU A 221 5.80 -24.08 -0.13
C GLU A 221 6.94 -23.68 -1.08
N LEU A 222 6.60 -23.20 -2.28
CA LEU A 222 7.60 -22.67 -3.21
C LEU A 222 8.23 -21.38 -2.67
N TYR A 223 7.42 -20.47 -2.10
CA TYR A 223 7.92 -19.23 -1.51
C TYR A 223 8.84 -19.47 -0.30
N GLU A 224 8.62 -20.52 0.48
CA GLU A 224 9.49 -20.89 1.60
C GLU A 224 10.92 -21.20 1.16
N LYS A 225 11.11 -21.71 -0.08
CA LYS A 225 12.44 -21.92 -0.67
C LYS A 225 13.14 -20.60 -1.01
N VAL A 226 12.37 -19.52 -1.21
CA VAL A 226 12.87 -18.16 -1.52
C VAL A 226 13.19 -17.40 -0.24
N ASP A 227 12.29 -17.45 0.73
CA ASP A 227 12.45 -16.82 2.04
C ASP A 227 12.02 -17.79 3.13
N CYS A 228 12.99 -18.51 3.69
CA CYS A 228 12.72 -19.55 4.67
C CYS A 228 12.14 -19.01 5.98
N LYS A 229 12.45 -17.77 6.40
CA LYS A 229 11.94 -17.25 7.68
C LYS A 229 10.49 -16.79 7.53
N VAL A 230 10.19 -15.99 6.51
CA VAL A 230 8.81 -15.53 6.26
C VAL A 230 7.94 -16.71 5.82
N GLY A 231 8.48 -17.56 4.95
CA GLY A 231 7.85 -18.77 4.44
C GLY A 231 7.40 -19.73 5.53
N LYS A 232 8.32 -20.12 6.44
CA LYS A 232 8.01 -21.05 7.54
C LYS A 232 6.96 -20.50 8.49
N GLU A 233 7.09 -19.24 8.91
CA GLU A 233 6.16 -18.63 9.86
C GLU A 233 4.77 -18.46 9.24
N ALA A 234 4.68 -18.03 7.97
CA ALA A 234 3.42 -17.94 7.26
C ALA A 234 2.80 -19.33 7.03
N MET A 235 3.57 -20.33 6.60
CA MET A 235 3.10 -21.71 6.41
C MET A 235 2.57 -22.31 7.73
N LYS A 236 3.29 -22.12 8.83
CA LYS A 236 2.87 -22.54 10.17
C LYS A 236 1.54 -21.89 10.56
N LYS A 237 1.34 -20.62 10.25
CA LYS A 237 0.09 -19.91 10.53
C LYS A 237 -1.05 -20.39 9.65
N ILE A 238 -0.81 -20.63 8.35
CA ILE A 238 -1.81 -21.18 7.43
C ILE A 238 -2.27 -22.56 7.90
N LYS A 239 -1.33 -23.48 8.21
CA LYS A 239 -1.64 -24.84 8.69
C LYS A 239 -2.50 -24.85 9.95
N ARG A 240 -2.29 -23.91 10.87
CA ARG A 240 -3.12 -23.75 12.09
C ARG A 240 -4.56 -23.31 11.81
N ASN A 241 -4.80 -22.73 10.64
CA ASN A 241 -6.10 -22.20 10.24
C ASN A 241 -6.86 -23.14 9.29
N LEU A 242 -6.36 -24.35 9.01
CA LEU A 242 -7.02 -25.33 8.12
C LEU A 242 -8.17 -26.11 8.80
N TRP A 243 -8.65 -25.64 9.95
CA TRP A 243 -9.68 -26.33 10.75
C TRP A 243 -11.02 -26.49 10.01
N TYR A 244 -11.30 -25.62 9.03
CA TYR A 244 -12.50 -25.69 8.22
C TYR A 244 -12.36 -26.63 7.01
N LEU A 245 -11.18 -27.20 6.72
CA LEU A 245 -11.00 -28.04 5.53
C LEU A 245 -11.53 -29.46 5.79
N SER A 246 -12.85 -29.64 5.67
CA SER A 246 -13.52 -30.95 5.79
C SER A 246 -13.73 -31.62 4.43
N LYS A 247 -14.02 -32.93 4.42
CA LYS A 247 -14.38 -33.65 3.19
C LYS A 247 -15.59 -33.02 2.48
N ASP A 248 -16.57 -32.56 3.25
CA ASP A 248 -17.79 -31.96 2.73
C ASP A 248 -17.50 -30.60 2.07
N LEU A 249 -16.64 -29.78 2.70
CA LEU A 249 -16.24 -28.50 2.15
C LEU A 249 -15.34 -28.67 0.93
N VAL A 250 -14.46 -29.67 0.91
CA VAL A 250 -13.72 -30.07 -0.30
C VAL A 250 -14.68 -30.48 -1.43
N GLY A 251 -15.81 -31.12 -1.09
CA GLY A 251 -16.85 -31.45 -2.08
C GLY A 251 -17.46 -30.23 -2.79
N MET A 252 -17.43 -29.03 -2.19
CA MET A 252 -17.94 -27.81 -2.84
C MET A 252 -17.18 -27.46 -4.13
N THR A 253 -15.93 -27.90 -4.28
CA THR A 253 -15.17 -27.66 -5.52
C THR A 253 -15.70 -28.42 -6.73
N PHE A 254 -16.63 -29.38 -6.56
CA PHE A 254 -17.27 -30.03 -7.70
C PHE A 254 -18.08 -29.05 -8.56
N VAL A 255 -18.57 -27.97 -7.97
CA VAL A 255 -19.32 -26.90 -8.66
C VAL A 255 -18.38 -25.82 -9.21
N SER A 256 -17.10 -25.83 -8.82
CA SER A 256 -16.11 -24.86 -9.30
C SER A 256 -15.65 -25.17 -10.72
N ASP A 257 -15.54 -24.15 -11.56
CA ASP A 257 -14.98 -24.25 -12.91
C ASP A 257 -13.44 -24.34 -12.91
N LEU A 258 -12.79 -24.02 -11.78
CA LEU A 258 -11.33 -24.13 -11.63
C LEU A 258 -10.82 -25.57 -11.57
N VAL A 259 -11.70 -26.55 -11.35
CA VAL A 259 -11.36 -27.97 -11.31
C VAL A 259 -11.91 -28.62 -12.57
N ASN A 260 -11.04 -29.24 -13.36
CA ASN A 260 -11.47 -29.90 -14.59
C ASN A 260 -12.20 -31.23 -14.30
N PHE A 261 -12.89 -31.76 -15.31
CA PHE A 261 -13.69 -32.98 -15.15
C PHE A 261 -12.88 -34.21 -14.73
N ASP A 262 -11.64 -34.34 -15.22
CA ASP A 262 -10.79 -35.49 -14.88
C ASP A 262 -10.34 -35.44 -13.42
N GLU A 263 -9.97 -34.26 -12.92
CA GLU A 263 -9.63 -34.03 -11.52
C GLU A 263 -10.85 -34.25 -10.63
N LYS A 264 -12.05 -33.78 -11.02
CA LYS A 264 -13.30 -34.08 -10.30
C LYS A 264 -13.55 -35.60 -10.19
N ARG A 265 -13.31 -36.37 -11.26
CA ARG A 265 -13.41 -37.84 -11.24
C ARG A 265 -12.40 -38.48 -10.28
N LEU A 266 -11.17 -37.97 -10.24
CA LEU A 266 -10.13 -38.45 -9.31
C LEU A 266 -10.50 -38.15 -7.85
N MET A 267 -11.05 -36.96 -7.57
CA MET A 267 -11.56 -36.59 -6.26
C MET A 267 -12.66 -37.53 -5.79
N VAL A 268 -13.65 -37.84 -6.64
CA VAL A 268 -14.72 -38.82 -6.32
C VAL A 268 -14.13 -40.20 -6.01
N LYS A 269 -13.17 -40.68 -6.80
CA LYS A 269 -12.48 -41.96 -6.52
C LYS A 269 -11.72 -41.92 -5.19
N ALA A 270 -11.14 -40.79 -4.82
CA ALA A 270 -10.42 -40.63 -3.55
C ALA A 270 -11.36 -40.60 -2.34
N LEU A 271 -12.58 -40.06 -2.49
CA LEU A 271 -13.60 -40.05 -1.42
C LEU A 271 -14.05 -41.46 -1.02
N HIS A 272 -14.10 -42.39 -1.97
CA HIS A 272 -14.48 -43.79 -1.74
C HIS A 272 -13.35 -44.64 -1.14
N LYS A 273 -12.12 -44.12 -1.05
CA LYS A 273 -11.03 -44.85 -0.39
C LYS A 273 -11.22 -44.77 1.13
N PRO A 274 -11.12 -45.90 1.86
CA PRO A 274 -11.11 -45.85 3.32
C PRO A 274 -9.98 -44.93 3.77
N ALA A 275 -10.24 -44.07 4.77
CA ALA A 275 -9.23 -43.19 5.32
C ALA A 275 -8.05 -44.05 5.79
N LYS A 276 -6.83 -43.75 5.32
CA LYS A 276 -5.63 -44.35 5.89
C LYS A 276 -5.59 -43.94 7.37
N LYS A 277 -5.74 -44.91 8.26
CA LYS A 277 -5.54 -44.74 9.70
C LYS A 277 -4.11 -44.32 9.98
#